data_AF-A0A7I0JQW2-F1
#
_entry.id   AF-A0A7I0JQW2-F1
#
_cell.length_a   1.000
_cell.length_b   1.000
_cell.length_c   1.000
_cell.angle_alpha   90.00
_cell.angle_beta   90.00
_cell.angle_gamma   90.00
#
_symmetry.space_group_name_H-M   'P 1'
#
loop_
_entity.id
_entity.type
_entity.pdbx_description
1 polymer ?
#
loop_
_entity_poly.entity_id
_entity_poly.type
_entity_poly.pdbx_seq_one_letter_code
_entity_poly.pdbx_strand_id
1 'polypeptide(L)'
;VRVAADAATAKGRVSVILIETPSNPTNSLVDIALMRRIADEIGVRQGTTPIIVCDNTLLGPVFQRPIEHGADVSVYSLTKYVGGHSDLIAGAAMGS
;
A
#
# COMPACT_ATOMS: atom_id res chain seq x y z
N VAL A 1 11.65 8.14 4.15
CA VAL A 1 11.03 7.83 2.84
C VAL A 1 11.64 8.59 1.66
N ARG A 2 11.78 9.93 1.69
CA ARG A 2 12.31 10.71 0.54
C ARG A 2 13.65 10.22 -0.01
N VAL A 3 14.64 9.99 0.87
CA VAL A 3 15.94 9.42 0.49
C VAL A 3 15.79 8.09 -0.27
N ALA A 4 14.86 7.22 0.16
CA ALA A 4 14.60 5.95 -0.52
C ALA A 4 13.89 6.14 -1.86
N ALA A 5 12.97 7.10 -1.96
CA ALA A 5 12.30 7.46 -3.21
C ALA A 5 13.29 8.01 -4.25
N ASP A 6 14.23 8.85 -3.82
CA ASP A 6 15.27 9.40 -4.70
C ASP A 6 16.22 8.29 -5.18
N ALA A 7 16.65 7.41 -4.27
CA ALA A 7 17.47 6.26 -4.62
C ALA A 7 16.76 5.28 -5.56
N ALA A 8 15.44 5.12 -5.44
CA ALA A 8 14.64 4.29 -6.34
C ALA A 8 14.51 4.94 -7.73
N THR A 9 14.20 6.24 -7.78
CA THR A 9 14.06 7.00 -9.04
C THR A 9 15.37 7.04 -9.83
N ALA A 10 16.52 7.10 -9.15
CA ALA A 10 17.83 7.04 -9.78
C ALA A 10 18.13 5.68 -10.47
N LYS A 11 17.43 4.60 -10.08
CA LYS A 11 17.57 3.27 -10.68
C LYS A 11 16.65 3.04 -11.88
N GLY A 12 15.67 3.92 -12.09
CA GLY A 12 14.70 3.82 -13.16
C GLY A 12 13.31 4.26 -12.75
N ARG A 13 12.34 4.04 -13.65
CA ARG A 13 10.94 4.42 -13.42
C ARG A 13 10.36 3.69 -12.21
N VAL A 14 9.85 4.44 -11.24
CA VAL A 14 9.11 3.89 -10.10
C VAL A 14 7.65 3.73 -10.51
N SER A 15 7.21 2.51 -10.79
CA SER A 15 5.83 2.25 -11.23
C SER A 15 4.83 2.08 -10.10
N VAL A 16 5.30 1.59 -8.94
CA VAL A 16 4.46 1.19 -7.81
C VAL A 16 5.16 1.55 -6.50
N ILE A 17 4.39 2.01 -5.52
CA ILE A 17 4.77 2.07 -4.12
C ILE A 17 3.93 1.03 -3.38
N LEU A 18 4.59 -0.04 -2.91
CA LEU A 18 3.95 -1.09 -2.12
C LEU A 18 4.19 -0.84 -0.64
N ILE A 19 3.13 -0.78 0.15
CA ILE A 19 3.18 -0.62 1.60
C ILE A 19 2.36 -1.70 2.30
N GLU A 20 2.73 -2.02 3.53
CA GLU A 20 1.97 -2.87 4.45
C GLU A 20 1.82 -2.10 5.76
N THR A 21 0.59 -1.77 6.15
CA THR A 21 0.35 -1.03 7.39
C THR A 21 -0.94 -1.49 8.07
N PRO A 22 -0.88 -1.94 9.33
CA PRO A 22 0.33 -2.17 10.13
C PRO A 22 1.16 -3.36 9.60
N SER A 23 2.50 -3.26 9.69
CA SER A 23 3.39 -4.36 9.29
C SER A 23 3.56 -5.39 10.41
N ASN A 24 3.45 -6.67 10.07
CA ASN A 24 3.68 -7.77 11.01
C ASN A 24 5.20 -7.98 11.27
N PRO A 25 5.65 -8.32 12.49
CA PRO A 25 4.89 -8.57 13.73
C PRO A 25 4.83 -7.41 14.72
N THR A 26 5.53 -6.32 14.47
CA THR A 26 5.68 -5.21 15.43
C THR A 26 4.64 -4.11 15.28
N ASN A 27 3.71 -4.26 14.33
CA ASN A 27 2.67 -3.29 13.99
C ASN A 27 3.24 -1.91 13.61
N SER A 28 4.35 -1.91 12.87
CA SER A 28 4.92 -0.67 12.33
C SER A 28 3.92 -0.02 11.38
N LEU A 29 3.70 1.30 11.52
CA LEU A 29 2.73 2.04 10.73
C LEU A 29 3.39 2.79 9.60
N VAL A 30 2.67 2.91 8.48
CA VAL A 30 3.04 3.76 7.35
C VAL A 30 1.97 4.84 7.17
N ASP A 31 2.39 6.11 7.11
CA ASP A 31 1.50 7.22 6.76
C ASP A 31 1.18 7.19 5.26
N ILE A 32 -0.03 6.71 4.93
CA ILE A 32 -0.51 6.56 3.55
C ILE A 32 -0.63 7.91 2.85
N ALA A 33 -1.06 8.96 3.56
CA ALA A 33 -1.20 10.30 2.99
C ALA A 33 0.19 10.91 2.69
N LEU A 34 1.20 10.60 3.49
CA LEU A 34 2.59 10.92 3.15
C LEU A 34 3.05 10.16 1.91
N MET A 35 2.73 8.87 1.77
CA MET A 35 3.10 8.11 0.57
C MET A 35 2.45 8.67 -0.70
N ARG A 36 1.18 9.13 -0.62
CA ARG A 36 0.50 9.88 -1.69
C ARG A 36 1.31 11.10 -2.13
N ARG A 37 1.71 11.95 -1.20
CA ARG A 37 2.55 13.12 -1.50
C ARG A 37 3.87 12.73 -2.18
N ILE A 38 4.53 11.67 -1.70
CA ILE A 38 5.77 11.16 -2.32
C ILE A 38 5.51 10.63 -3.74
N ALA A 39 4.40 9.91 -3.97
CA ALA A 39 4.03 9.45 -5.30
C ALA A 39 3.79 10.62 -6.27
N ASP A 40 3.14 11.70 -5.81
CA ASP A 40 2.96 12.92 -6.59
C ASP A 40 4.30 13.61 -6.91
N GLU A 41 5.19 13.75 -5.91
CA GLU A 41 6.55 14.28 -6.10
C GLU A 41 7.35 13.45 -7.13
N ILE A 42 7.20 12.13 -7.13
CA ILE A 42 7.80 11.25 -8.14
C ILE A 42 7.12 11.47 -9.50
N GLY A 43 5.80 11.54 -9.54
CA GLY A 43 5.01 11.72 -10.76
C GLY A 43 5.38 12.98 -11.53
N VAL A 44 5.57 14.10 -10.83
CA VAL A 44 6.05 15.36 -11.42
C VAL A 44 7.43 15.19 -12.06
N ARG A 45 8.33 14.41 -11.45
CA ARG A 45 9.72 14.24 -11.93
C ARG A 45 9.83 13.28 -13.10
N GLN A 46 9.10 12.17 -13.09
CA GLN A 46 9.21 11.13 -14.12
C GLN A 46 8.08 11.14 -15.16
N GLY A 47 7.08 12.01 -15.03
CA GLY A 47 5.93 12.15 -15.94
C GLY A 47 4.81 11.13 -15.72
N THR A 48 5.00 10.14 -14.84
CA THR A 48 3.97 9.16 -14.47
C THR A 48 3.94 8.97 -12.96
N THR A 49 2.77 9.10 -12.36
CA THR A 49 2.58 8.91 -10.91
C THR A 49 2.57 7.41 -10.56
N PRO A 50 3.39 6.95 -9.59
CA PRO A 50 3.34 5.55 -9.14
C PRO A 50 1.98 5.19 -8.53
N ILE A 51 1.53 3.96 -8.76
CA ILE A 51 0.36 3.40 -8.09
C ILE A 51 0.72 3.00 -6.66
N ILE A 52 -0.09 3.39 -5.69
CA ILE A 52 0.08 3.03 -4.29
C ILE A 52 -0.78 1.81 -3.98
N VAL A 53 -0.12 0.71 -3.63
CA VAL A 53 -0.76 -0.53 -3.20
C VAL A 53 -0.54 -0.70 -1.71
N CYS A 54 -1.62 -0.82 -0.94
CA CYS A 54 -1.58 -1.06 0.50
C CYS A 54 -2.05 -2.48 0.80
N ASP A 55 -1.18 -3.32 1.35
CA ASP A 55 -1.62 -4.53 2.04
C ASP A 55 -2.32 -4.11 3.33
N ASN A 56 -3.62 -4.41 3.39
CA ASN A 56 -4.52 -4.02 4.46
C ASN A 56 -5.05 -5.25 5.22
N THR A 57 -4.32 -6.37 5.15
CA THR A 57 -4.72 -7.64 5.77
C THR A 57 -4.99 -7.50 7.26
N LEU A 58 -4.21 -6.70 8.00
CA LEU A 58 -4.30 -6.64 9.47
C LEU A 58 -5.55 -5.92 10.00
N LEU A 59 -6.00 -4.84 9.34
CA LEU A 59 -7.05 -3.96 9.85
C LEU A 59 -8.28 -3.85 8.95
N GLY A 60 -8.18 -4.22 7.67
CA GLY A 60 -9.30 -4.06 6.76
C GLY A 60 -10.29 -5.24 6.79
N PRO A 61 -11.48 -5.04 6.19
CA PRO A 61 -12.00 -3.76 5.67
C PRO A 61 -12.63 -2.88 6.76
N VAL A 62 -12.74 -3.37 7.99
CA VAL A 62 -13.55 -2.73 9.05
C VAL A 62 -12.84 -1.56 9.71
N PHE A 63 -11.56 -1.72 10.07
CA PHE A 63 -10.84 -0.75 10.91
C PHE A 63 -9.93 0.19 10.14
N GLN A 64 -9.63 -0.09 8.87
CA GLN A 64 -8.83 0.78 8.02
C GLN A 64 -9.27 0.69 6.56
N ARG A 65 -9.40 1.85 5.90
CA ARG A 65 -9.74 1.99 4.48
C ARG A 65 -8.67 2.80 3.75
N PRO A 66 -7.58 2.16 3.27
CA PRO A 66 -6.43 2.83 2.66
C PRO A 66 -6.77 3.78 1.52
N ILE A 67 -7.81 3.45 0.75
CA ILE A 67 -8.27 4.25 -0.40
C ILE A 67 -8.70 5.65 0.06
N GLU A 68 -9.37 5.77 1.22
CA GLU A 68 -9.78 7.05 1.79
C GLU A 68 -8.57 7.91 2.25
N HIS A 69 -7.38 7.31 2.35
CA HIS A 69 -6.14 7.96 2.77
C HIS A 69 -5.12 8.15 1.63
N GLY A 70 -5.49 7.82 0.39
CA GLY A 70 -4.69 8.07 -0.81
C GLY A 70 -3.95 6.86 -1.38
N ALA A 71 -4.22 5.64 -0.92
CA ALA A 71 -3.83 4.44 -1.66
C ALA A 71 -4.73 4.26 -2.90
N ASP A 72 -4.19 3.77 -4.00
CA ASP A 72 -4.97 3.49 -5.20
C ASP A 72 -5.60 2.08 -5.14
N VAL A 73 -4.89 1.13 -4.51
CA VAL A 73 -5.34 -0.26 -4.35
C VAL A 73 -5.16 -0.72 -2.91
N SER A 74 -6.19 -1.33 -2.33
CA SER A 74 -6.13 -2.08 -1.07
C SER A 74 -6.12 -3.58 -1.37
N VAL A 75 -5.09 -4.29 -0.95
CA VAL A 75 -4.95 -5.75 -1.13
C VAL A 75 -5.08 -6.50 0.19
N TYR A 76 -5.50 -7.76 0.11
CA TYR A 76 -5.81 -8.59 1.26
C TYR A 76 -5.37 -10.04 1.07
N SER A 77 -4.79 -10.61 2.13
CA SER A 77 -4.87 -12.05 2.39
C SER A 77 -6.14 -12.34 3.19
N LEU A 78 -7.22 -12.70 2.49
CA LEU A 78 -8.51 -12.98 3.13
C LEU A 78 -8.44 -14.23 4.01
N THR A 79 -7.52 -15.15 3.73
CA THR A 79 -7.24 -16.35 4.55
C THR A 79 -7.01 -16.05 6.01
N LYS A 80 -6.43 -14.89 6.35
CA LYS A 80 -5.99 -14.61 7.73
C LYS A 80 -7.15 -14.32 8.68
N TYR A 81 -7.92 -13.29 8.36
CA TYR A 81 -8.95 -12.77 9.27
C TYR A 81 -10.35 -12.90 8.69
N VAL A 82 -10.54 -12.61 7.39
CA VAL A 82 -11.86 -12.59 6.77
C VAL A 82 -12.45 -13.99 6.60
N GLY A 83 -11.64 -14.95 6.14
CA GLY A 83 -12.10 -16.34 5.94
C GLY A 83 -12.40 -17.07 7.25
N GLY A 84 -11.76 -16.67 8.36
CA GLY A 84 -12.00 -17.18 9.71
C GLY A 84 -11.61 -18.65 9.94
N HIS A 85 -11.30 -19.41 8.88
CA HIS A 85 -10.96 -20.83 8.90
C HIS A 85 -9.75 -21.10 8.01
N SER A 86 -8.92 -22.07 8.41
CA SER A 86 -7.67 -22.38 7.71
C SER A 86 -7.84 -23.14 6.39
N ASP A 87 -9.06 -23.60 6.09
CA ASP A 87 -9.41 -24.33 4.87
C ASP A 87 -9.85 -23.42 3.71
N LEU A 88 -9.99 -22.11 3.95
CA LEU A 88 -10.30 -21.12 2.92
C LEU A 88 -9.07 -20.28 2.52
N ILE A 89 -8.54 -20.55 1.31
CA ILE A 89 -7.47 -19.74 0.72
C ILE A 89 -8.07 -18.74 -0.27
N ALA A 90 -7.92 -17.45 0.02
CA ALA A 90 -8.42 -16.38 -0.84
C ALA A 90 -7.59 -15.10 -0.69
N GLY A 91 -7.56 -14.32 -1.77
CA GLY A 91 -7.01 -12.97 -1.80
C GLY A 91 -7.98 -12.03 -2.50
N ALA A 92 -7.86 -10.73 -2.24
CA ALA A 92 -8.63 -9.70 -2.91
C ALA A 92 -7.79 -8.46 -3.17
N ALA A 93 -8.16 -7.73 -4.22
CA ALA A 93 -7.66 -6.40 -4.53
C ALA A 93 -8.87 -5.50 -4.80
N MET A 94 -8.92 -4.35 -4.13
CA MET A 94 -9.98 -3.35 -4.26
C MET A 94 -9.37 -2.01 -4.65
N GLY A 95 -10.03 -1.25 -5.51
CA GLY A 95 -9.63 0.11 -5.90
C GLY A 95 -10.87 1.00 -6.10
N SER A 96 -10.65 2.28 -6.38
CA SER A 96 -11.69 3.25 -6.76
C SER A 96 -11.98 3.22 -8.25
#